data_AF-A0A7X7TZJ1-F1
#
_entry.id   AF-A0A7X7TZJ1-F1
#
_cell.length_a   1.000
_cell.length_b   1.000
_cell.length_c   1.000
_cell.angle_alpha   90.00
_cell.angle_beta   90.00
_cell.angle_gamma   90.00
#
_symmetry.space_group_name_H-M   'P 1'
#
loop_
_entity.id
_entity.type
_entity.pdbx_description
1 polymer ?
#
loop_
_entity_poly.entity_id
_entity_poly.type
_entity_poly.pdbx_seq_one_letter_code
_entity_poly.pdbx_strand_id
1 'polypeptide(L)'
;MRTWFASLIASALLTSISSAESLPFVFVLGWEFDLPGEQVWRPNADVTDVTIKDGVLSARTVGSDPFFLCRDMTTKTNPLHYVVIRIWASRAGIGELFWSGRLDGQYGGLTEQKKLRFSVAGGDQWQEIALLPFWHTEGVIRQLRLDLYEGAEFQIDWLRIMTRQSNPPREGSCLWDLRGDLTSWQVHPGASEYLAPATQIDVNGKPWITVDATADRETVASILWARPDAPGLQSEDSPLRGDGKPHSYCIRVGDNPAWKGPLAAFGVRLPPEANARLDRIEIAASPSGPGELDVASFGFENGVNRVGRPCRLLAQVTNVGGAAQGIGRVRLEAPQGLRILSEPQTSGHPALEHGGIARFFWEVVADKPGRYPVRMTIDGEGRMPPEQEATLEFTQVPSVPRAEYVPEPCPVRTDIEVCAYYFPGWPSDAKWDCIRDVAPVRKPLLGYYDESNPACVDWQIKWAVENGISCFLVDWYWVQGRQQLTHWFEAYRKARYRDWLKVAIMWANHNPPGTHSAEDWLKVSAHWIERYFPLPGYYRIDGRPAVFIWDPHNLRNDLGGSQAVRDVFDK
;
A
#
# COMPACT_ATOMS: atom_id res chain seq x y z
N MET A 1 -37.85 69.92 33.71
CA MET A 1 -36.45 69.68 34.11
C MET A 1 -36.19 68.18 34.10
N ARG A 2 -35.04 67.78 33.53
CA ARG A 2 -34.43 66.44 33.29
C ARG A 2 -34.67 65.39 34.39
N THR A 3 -34.69 64.05 34.23
CA THR A 3 -34.57 63.04 33.12
C THR A 3 -34.88 61.64 33.73
N TRP A 4 -35.84 60.86 33.20
CA TRP A 4 -35.76 59.62 32.38
C TRP A 4 -35.48 58.23 33.06
N PHE A 5 -36.52 57.38 33.01
CA PHE A 5 -36.61 55.92 32.71
C PHE A 5 -35.90 54.82 33.54
N ALA A 6 -36.72 53.90 34.06
CA ALA A 6 -36.40 52.48 34.23
C ALA A 6 -37.65 51.64 33.87
N SER A 7 -37.57 50.83 32.81
CA SER A 7 -38.62 49.90 32.39
C SER A 7 -38.36 48.50 32.96
N LEU A 8 -39.33 47.98 33.70
CA LEU A 8 -39.57 46.53 33.87
C LEU A 8 -40.44 46.05 32.70
N ILE A 9 -40.06 44.99 31.99
CA ILE A 9 -41.02 44.02 31.40
C ILE A 9 -40.43 42.60 31.40
N ALA A 10 -41.12 41.74 32.16
CA ALA A 10 -41.49 40.33 32.00
C ALA A 10 -40.57 39.30 31.28
N SER A 11 -40.35 38.21 32.00
CA SER A 11 -39.98 36.87 31.56
C SER A 11 -40.98 36.27 30.55
N ALA A 12 -40.48 35.66 29.47
CA ALA A 12 -41.13 34.54 28.78
C ALA A 12 -40.09 33.69 28.02
N LEU A 13 -40.29 32.37 28.09
CA LEU A 13 -39.44 31.29 27.60
C LEU A 13 -39.06 31.37 26.11
N LEU A 14 -37.83 30.94 25.80
CA LEU A 14 -37.54 30.12 24.62
C LEU A 14 -36.49 29.07 25.02
N THR A 15 -36.99 27.89 25.35
CA THR A 15 -36.24 26.63 25.38
C THR A 15 -35.77 26.30 23.96
N SER A 16 -34.50 26.51 23.67
CA SER A 16 -33.80 25.75 22.63
C SER A 16 -32.96 24.68 23.33
N ILE A 17 -33.55 23.51 23.51
CA ILE A 17 -32.78 22.30 23.81
C ILE A 17 -32.07 21.93 22.51
N SER A 18 -30.83 22.40 22.36
CA SER A 18 -29.85 21.72 21.53
C SER A 18 -29.22 20.67 22.44
N SER A 19 -29.57 19.41 22.22
CA SER A 19 -28.81 18.29 22.75
C SER A 19 -27.48 18.23 22.00
N ALA A 20 -26.51 19.04 22.42
CA ALA A 20 -25.12 18.75 22.17
C ALA A 20 -24.76 17.59 23.11
N GLU A 21 -24.78 16.35 22.61
CA GLU A 21 -24.07 15.27 23.28
C GLU A 21 -22.59 15.67 23.29
N SER A 22 -22.10 16.12 24.44
CA SER A 22 -20.68 16.37 24.64
C SER A 22 -19.92 15.07 24.35
N LEU A 23 -18.97 15.11 23.42
CA LEU A 23 -18.05 13.99 23.19
C LEU A 23 -17.49 13.54 24.55
N PRO A 24 -17.62 12.27 24.94
CA PRO A 24 -17.29 11.86 26.28
C PRO A 24 -15.76 11.70 26.35
N PHE A 25 -15.06 12.69 26.91
CA PHE A 25 -13.61 12.67 27.08
C PHE A 25 -13.22 12.90 28.54
N VAL A 26 -12.02 12.43 28.91
CA VAL A 26 -11.41 12.68 30.22
C VAL A 26 -10.09 13.40 29.99
N PHE A 27 -9.94 14.58 30.60
CA PHE A 27 -8.65 15.26 30.66
C PHE A 27 -7.68 14.44 31.51
N VAL A 28 -6.48 14.17 30.98
CA VAL A 28 -5.43 13.42 31.67
C VAL A 28 -4.36 14.36 32.20
N LEU A 29 -3.78 15.15 31.30
CA LEU A 29 -2.69 16.09 31.55
C LEU A 29 -2.67 17.10 30.41
N GLY A 30 -2.27 18.33 30.67
CA GLY A 30 -2.13 19.33 29.62
C GLY A 30 -1.35 20.55 30.10
N TRP A 31 -1.07 21.43 29.16
CA TRP A 31 -0.38 22.70 29.36
C TRP A 31 -1.21 23.78 28.68
N GLU A 32 -1.72 24.74 29.46
CA GLU A 32 -2.53 25.87 29.01
C GLU A 32 -1.72 27.18 28.96
N PHE A 33 -0.48 27.14 29.44
CA PHE A 33 0.46 28.27 29.53
C PHE A 33 -0.06 29.50 30.32
N ASP A 34 -1.05 29.32 31.17
CA ASP A 34 -1.62 30.33 32.07
C ASP A 34 -0.82 30.46 33.39
N LEU A 35 -0.07 29.42 33.78
CA LEU A 35 0.58 29.35 35.09
C LEU A 35 2.11 29.49 34.99
N PRO A 36 2.77 30.19 35.94
CA PRO A 36 4.22 30.35 35.96
C PRO A 36 5.05 29.05 35.99
N GLY A 37 4.43 27.89 36.27
CA GLY A 37 5.04 26.57 36.30
C GLY A 37 4.94 25.77 34.99
N GLU A 38 4.27 26.28 33.95
CA GLU A 38 4.11 25.59 32.67
C GLU A 38 5.28 25.83 31.70
N GLN A 39 6.36 26.47 32.18
CA GLN A 39 7.66 26.61 31.48
C GLN A 39 8.44 25.29 31.32
N VAL A 40 7.77 24.15 31.46
CA VAL A 40 8.38 22.81 31.35
C VAL A 40 8.76 22.46 29.91
N TRP A 41 8.21 23.16 28.93
CA TRP A 41 8.58 23.05 27.52
C TRP A 41 9.80 23.91 27.24
N ARG A 42 10.95 23.27 27.02
CA ARG A 42 12.23 23.95 26.80
C ARG A 42 12.58 23.97 25.31
N PRO A 43 12.77 25.16 24.70
CA PRO A 43 13.24 25.24 23.31
C PRO A 43 14.66 24.71 23.18
N ASN A 44 14.99 24.16 22.01
CA ASN A 44 16.38 23.97 21.60
C ASN A 44 16.98 25.24 20.98
N ALA A 45 18.20 25.15 20.45
CA ALA A 45 18.90 26.30 19.86
C ALA A 45 18.25 26.83 18.57
N ASP A 46 17.42 26.03 17.92
CA ASP A 46 16.77 26.36 16.64
C ASP A 46 15.43 27.07 16.83
N VAL A 47 15.05 27.36 18.08
CA VAL A 47 13.84 28.10 18.45
C VAL A 47 14.22 29.35 19.24
N THR A 48 13.75 30.50 18.77
CA THR A 48 14.06 31.83 19.30
C THR A 48 12.79 32.61 19.61
N ASP A 49 12.92 33.78 20.22
CA ASP A 49 11.81 34.69 20.55
C ASP A 49 10.69 34.00 21.36
N VAL A 50 11.06 33.07 22.24
CA VAL A 50 10.09 32.30 23.04
C VAL A 50 9.51 33.17 24.14
N THR A 51 8.19 33.39 24.09
CA THR A 51 7.45 34.13 25.11
C THR A 51 6.18 33.41 25.48
N ILE A 52 5.87 33.33 26.77
CA ILE A 52 4.56 32.91 27.26
C ILE A 52 3.84 34.14 27.78
N LYS A 53 2.69 34.48 27.18
CA LYS A 53 1.88 35.63 27.56
C LYS A 53 0.41 35.33 27.32
N ASP A 54 -0.44 35.67 28.30
CA ASP A 54 -1.90 35.55 28.21
C ASP A 54 -2.37 34.14 27.77
N GLY A 55 -1.76 33.08 28.31
CA GLY A 55 -2.10 31.68 27.98
C GLY A 55 -1.50 31.16 26.68
N VAL A 56 -0.64 31.92 26.00
CA VAL A 56 -0.09 31.53 24.69
C VAL A 56 1.43 31.47 24.70
N LEU A 57 1.97 30.32 24.30
CA LEU A 57 3.38 30.14 23.98
C LEU A 57 3.62 30.59 22.53
N SER A 58 4.39 31.65 22.35
CA SER A 58 4.82 32.15 21.03
C SER A 58 6.31 31.88 20.80
N ALA A 59 6.69 31.56 19.57
CA ALA A 59 8.09 31.30 19.20
C ALA A 59 8.35 31.47 17.71
N ARG A 60 9.63 31.63 17.33
CA ARG A 60 10.10 31.67 15.93
C ARG A 60 11.16 30.59 15.70
N THR A 61 11.02 29.83 14.63
CA THR A 61 12.00 28.80 14.25
C THR A 61 13.06 29.37 13.30
N VAL A 62 14.34 29.06 13.57
CA VAL A 62 15.51 29.65 12.85
C VAL A 62 16.51 28.62 12.35
N GLY A 63 16.36 27.35 12.71
CA GLY A 63 17.25 26.27 12.26
C GLY A 63 16.50 25.10 11.66
N SER A 64 17.24 24.05 11.32
CA SER A 64 16.74 22.89 10.59
C SER A 64 16.03 21.84 11.45
N ASP A 65 16.21 21.86 12.78
CA ASP A 65 15.57 20.94 13.72
C ASP A 65 14.95 21.67 14.93
N PRO A 66 13.98 22.57 14.74
CA PRO A 66 13.40 23.35 15.83
C PRO A 66 12.42 22.52 16.67
N PHE A 67 12.65 22.42 17.99
CA PHE A 67 11.74 21.68 18.86
C PHE A 67 11.62 22.24 20.28
N PHE A 68 10.53 21.88 20.93
CA PHE A 68 10.33 22.02 22.38
C PHE A 68 10.37 20.66 23.07
N LEU A 69 11.12 20.56 24.16
CA LEU A 69 11.24 19.34 24.97
C LEU A 69 10.57 19.51 26.33
N CYS A 70 9.65 18.62 26.67
CA CYS A 70 9.00 18.53 27.97
C CYS A 70 9.45 17.26 28.69
N ARG A 71 10.18 17.39 29.80
CA ARG A 71 10.66 16.25 30.61
C ARG A 71 10.09 16.22 32.03
N ASP A 72 9.44 17.30 32.44
CA ASP A 72 8.84 17.45 33.77
C ASP A 72 7.39 16.97 33.74
N MET A 73 7.20 15.73 33.28
CA MET A 73 5.88 15.11 33.15
C MET A 73 5.95 13.61 33.45
N THR A 74 4.84 13.05 33.91
CA THR A 74 4.69 11.60 34.04
C THR A 74 3.22 11.25 33.93
N THR A 75 2.88 10.37 33.00
CA THR A 75 1.51 9.87 32.86
C THR A 75 1.52 8.38 32.57
N LYS A 76 0.60 7.63 33.18
CA LYS A 76 0.29 6.27 32.74
C LYS A 76 -0.27 6.33 31.32
N THR A 77 0.01 5.32 30.51
CA THR A 77 -0.48 5.26 29.13
C THR A 77 -1.73 4.39 29.01
N ASN A 78 -2.58 4.72 28.05
CA ASN A 78 -3.78 3.96 27.70
C ASN A 78 -3.91 3.95 26.15
N PRO A 79 -4.37 2.85 25.52
CA PRO A 79 -4.56 2.80 24.07
C PRO A 79 -5.59 3.80 23.55
N LEU A 80 -6.48 4.32 24.41
CA LEU A 80 -7.49 5.32 24.07
C LEU A 80 -7.03 6.76 24.34
N HIS A 81 -5.75 6.96 24.66
CA HIS A 81 -5.18 8.30 24.73
C HIS A 81 -5.07 8.92 23.34
N TYR A 82 -5.37 10.21 23.27
CA TYR A 82 -5.08 11.07 22.14
C TYR A 82 -4.52 12.40 22.65
N VAL A 83 -3.69 13.04 21.83
CA VAL A 83 -3.13 14.37 22.10
C VAL A 83 -3.83 15.36 21.20
N VAL A 84 -4.24 16.49 21.75
CA VAL A 84 -4.77 17.60 20.96
C VAL A 84 -3.87 18.81 21.17
N ILE A 85 -3.48 19.45 20.06
CA ILE A 85 -2.65 20.65 20.05
C ILE A 85 -3.47 21.76 19.41
N ARG A 86 -3.71 22.85 20.13
CA ARG A 86 -4.27 24.08 19.56
C ARG A 86 -3.12 24.98 19.15
N ILE A 87 -2.92 25.10 17.85
CA ILE A 87 -1.73 25.72 17.25
C ILE A 87 -2.10 26.67 16.12
N TRP A 88 -1.37 27.77 16.04
CA TRP A 88 -1.32 28.68 14.90
C TRP A 88 0.11 28.71 14.37
N ALA A 89 0.24 28.86 13.05
CA ALA A 89 1.53 29.03 12.40
C ALA A 89 1.45 30.01 11.24
N SER A 90 2.48 30.82 11.04
CA SER A 90 2.50 31.81 9.96
C SER A 90 2.52 31.21 8.55
N ARG A 91 2.94 29.95 8.40
CA ARG A 91 2.98 29.22 7.13
C ARG A 91 2.64 27.75 7.31
N ALA A 92 2.29 27.06 6.23
CA ALA A 92 2.02 25.63 6.27
C ALA A 92 3.30 24.81 6.49
N GLY A 93 3.16 23.64 7.11
CA GLY A 93 4.28 22.70 7.29
C GLY A 93 3.90 21.41 7.99
N ILE A 94 4.90 20.58 8.28
CA ILE A 94 4.75 19.30 8.95
C ILE A 94 5.51 19.36 10.26
N GLY A 95 4.80 19.19 11.37
CA GLY A 95 5.39 19.00 12.70
C GLY A 95 5.45 17.53 13.08
N GLU A 96 6.19 17.23 14.13
CA GLU A 96 6.25 15.88 14.71
C GLU A 96 6.03 15.93 16.23
N LEU A 97 5.44 14.88 16.79
CA LEU A 97 5.33 14.70 18.23
C LEU A 97 6.00 13.37 18.59
N PHE A 98 7.10 13.44 19.33
CA PHE A 98 7.77 12.27 19.89
C PHE A 98 7.41 12.06 21.35
N TRP A 99 7.54 10.81 21.82
CA TRP A 99 7.36 10.45 23.22
C TRP A 99 8.39 9.41 23.68
N SER A 100 8.61 9.34 25.00
CA SER A 100 9.37 8.24 25.60
C SER A 100 8.99 8.00 27.07
N GLY A 101 8.99 6.73 27.48
CA GLY A 101 8.95 6.34 28.89
C GLY A 101 10.29 6.41 29.62
N ARG A 102 11.39 6.67 28.90
CA ARG A 102 12.75 6.81 29.46
C ARG A 102 13.16 8.26 29.55
N LEU A 103 14.24 8.56 30.27
CA LEU A 103 14.89 9.88 30.31
C LEU A 103 16.41 9.79 30.03
N ASP A 104 16.89 8.62 29.67
CA ASP A 104 18.28 8.26 29.51
C ASP A 104 18.48 7.47 28.20
N GLY A 105 19.75 7.26 27.84
CA GLY A 105 20.14 6.62 26.57
C GLY A 105 20.30 7.62 25.42
N GLN A 106 20.48 7.09 24.21
CA GLN A 106 20.66 7.89 23.01
C GLN A 106 19.47 8.83 22.79
N TYR A 107 19.74 10.11 22.55
CA TYR A 107 18.73 11.18 22.43
C TYR A 107 17.74 11.24 23.61
N GLY A 108 18.18 10.84 24.81
CA GLY A 108 17.34 10.78 26.00
C GLY A 108 16.24 9.71 25.94
N GLY A 109 16.31 8.76 25.01
CA GLY A 109 15.32 7.68 24.85
C GLY A 109 14.23 7.96 23.83
N LEU A 110 14.31 9.08 23.10
CA LEU A 110 13.45 9.37 21.94
C LEU A 110 13.97 8.62 20.71
N THR A 111 13.05 8.11 19.88
CA THR A 111 13.40 7.36 18.67
C THR A 111 12.43 7.67 17.52
N GLU A 112 12.89 7.47 16.28
CA GLU A 112 12.06 7.62 15.07
C GLU A 112 10.83 6.69 15.05
N GLN A 113 10.85 5.61 15.83
CA GLN A 113 9.73 4.68 15.93
C GLN A 113 8.61 5.18 16.88
N LYS A 114 8.90 6.18 17.72
CA LYS A 114 7.98 6.70 18.74
C LYS A 114 7.60 8.15 18.45
N LYS A 115 7.05 8.36 17.24
CA LYS A 115 6.57 9.66 16.81
C LYS A 115 5.32 9.60 15.96
N LEU A 116 4.62 10.72 15.90
CA LEU A 116 3.59 11.00 14.91
C LEU A 116 3.94 12.27 14.14
N ARG A 117 3.57 12.30 12.86
CA ARG A 117 3.64 13.50 12.03
C ARG A 117 2.27 14.14 11.95
N PHE A 118 2.23 15.46 11.81
CA PHE A 118 1.00 16.19 11.59
C PHE A 118 1.18 17.41 10.72
N SER A 119 0.16 17.70 9.92
CA SER A 119 0.15 18.87 9.03
C SER A 119 -0.45 20.07 9.75
N VAL A 120 0.17 21.23 9.56
CA VAL A 120 -0.33 22.53 10.03
C VAL A 120 -0.64 23.35 8.79
N ALA A 121 -1.88 23.83 8.65
CA ALA A 121 -2.31 24.54 7.44
C ALA A 121 -1.63 25.91 7.22
N GLY A 122 -1.16 26.55 8.29
CA GLY A 122 -0.59 27.90 8.27
C GLY A 122 -1.61 29.02 8.00
N GLY A 123 -1.14 30.26 7.95
CA GLY A 123 -1.96 31.44 7.68
C GLY A 123 -2.64 31.99 8.94
N ASP A 124 -3.75 32.72 8.80
CA ASP A 124 -4.36 33.49 9.91
C ASP A 124 -5.36 32.68 10.77
N GLN A 125 -5.25 31.33 10.79
CA GLN A 125 -6.21 30.47 11.49
C GLN A 125 -5.57 29.58 12.55
N TRP A 126 -6.14 29.62 13.76
CA TRP A 126 -5.91 28.62 14.79
C TRP A 126 -6.55 27.30 14.38
N GLN A 127 -5.85 26.19 14.63
CA GLN A 127 -6.37 24.85 14.37
C GLN A 127 -6.13 23.91 15.56
N GLU A 128 -7.03 22.96 15.73
CA GLU A 128 -6.89 21.88 16.69
C GLU A 128 -6.49 20.59 15.97
N ILE A 129 -5.31 20.10 16.28
CA ILE A 129 -4.73 18.91 15.66
C ILE A 129 -4.83 17.77 16.66
N ALA A 130 -5.60 16.73 16.33
CA ALA A 130 -5.73 15.54 17.15
C ALA A 130 -4.79 14.43 16.65
N LEU A 131 -4.00 13.87 17.56
CA LEU A 131 -2.98 12.85 17.31
C LEU A 131 -3.29 11.61 18.14
N LEU A 132 -3.26 10.44 17.52
CA LEU A 132 -3.58 9.17 18.16
C LEU A 132 -2.32 8.31 18.28
N PRO A 133 -1.54 8.43 19.37
CA PRO A 133 -0.19 7.86 19.46
C PRO A 133 -0.17 6.34 19.66
N PHE A 134 -1.22 5.74 20.25
CA PHE A 134 -1.24 4.30 20.59
C PHE A 134 0.03 3.83 21.29
N TRP A 135 0.44 4.62 22.29
CA TRP A 135 1.67 4.49 23.05
C TRP A 135 1.55 3.59 24.30
N HIS A 136 0.48 2.82 24.43
CA HIS A 136 0.15 2.04 25.64
C HIS A 136 1.22 1.03 26.04
N THR A 137 2.02 0.56 25.10
CA THR A 137 3.15 -0.33 25.36
C THR A 137 4.29 0.33 26.14
N GLU A 138 4.35 1.66 26.22
CA GLU A 138 5.29 2.35 27.10
C GLU A 138 4.97 2.11 28.58
N GLY A 139 3.69 1.85 28.91
CA GLY A 139 3.17 1.78 30.28
C GLY A 139 3.10 3.13 30.98
N VAL A 140 4.18 3.91 30.89
CA VAL A 140 4.32 5.27 31.43
C VAL A 140 5.12 6.11 30.44
N ILE A 141 4.66 7.33 30.16
CA ILE A 141 5.43 8.34 29.42
C ILE A 141 5.98 9.35 30.41
N ARG A 142 7.22 9.77 30.17
CA ARG A 142 7.98 10.71 31.00
C ARG A 142 8.47 11.94 30.24
N GLN A 143 8.42 11.91 28.92
CA GLN A 143 8.77 13.07 28.11
C GLN A 143 8.03 13.09 26.79
N LEU A 144 7.85 14.32 26.29
CA LEU A 144 7.37 14.65 24.97
C LEU A 144 8.36 15.60 24.29
N ARG A 145 8.53 15.46 22.98
CA ARG A 145 9.26 16.43 22.15
C ARG A 145 8.34 16.85 21.01
N LEU A 146 8.03 18.14 20.95
CA LEU A 146 7.21 18.74 19.90
C LEU A 146 8.16 19.39 18.89
N ASP A 147 8.26 18.78 17.73
CA ASP A 147 9.09 19.25 16.64
C ASP A 147 8.24 20.13 15.74
N LEU A 148 8.74 21.35 15.55
CA LEU A 148 8.19 22.33 14.63
C LEU A 148 8.98 22.24 13.31
N TYR A 149 8.71 23.15 12.39
CA TYR A 149 9.40 23.22 11.10
C TYR A 149 10.05 24.57 10.88
N GLU A 150 11.09 24.57 10.06
CA GLU A 150 11.97 25.73 9.81
C GLU A 150 11.21 26.95 9.28
N GLY A 151 11.64 28.15 9.67
CA GLY A 151 11.28 29.42 9.04
C GLY A 151 9.81 29.82 9.20
N ALA A 152 9.20 29.48 10.35
CA ALA A 152 7.82 29.82 10.67
C ALA A 152 7.71 30.44 12.08
N GLU A 153 6.67 31.23 12.27
CA GLU A 153 6.27 31.72 13.60
C GLU A 153 5.13 30.85 14.10
N PHE A 154 5.16 30.51 15.37
CA PHE A 154 4.18 29.64 16.00
C PHE A 154 3.58 30.30 17.22
N GLN A 155 2.30 30.03 17.43
CA GLN A 155 1.61 30.26 18.68
C GLN A 155 0.92 28.96 19.08
N ILE A 156 1.08 28.57 20.34
CA ILE A 156 0.47 27.37 20.91
C ILE A 156 -0.32 27.82 22.12
N ASP A 157 -1.63 27.60 22.07
CA ASP A 157 -2.57 27.95 23.13
C ASP A 157 -2.58 26.85 24.19
N TRP A 158 -2.69 25.59 23.75
CA TRP A 158 -2.55 24.47 24.66
C TRP A 158 -2.16 23.19 23.97
N LEU A 159 -1.61 22.27 24.77
CA LEU A 159 -1.42 20.88 24.40
C LEU A 159 -2.05 20.00 25.49
N ARG A 160 -2.98 19.12 25.12
CA ARG A 160 -3.74 18.29 26.05
C ARG A 160 -3.64 16.82 25.69
N ILE A 161 -3.37 16.00 26.69
CA ILE A 161 -3.55 14.55 26.66
C ILE A 161 -4.93 14.25 27.20
N MET A 162 -5.72 13.58 26.38
CA MET A 162 -7.10 13.24 26.63
C MET A 162 -7.27 11.73 26.55
N THR A 163 -8.23 11.19 27.28
CA THR A 163 -8.69 9.80 27.10
C THR A 163 -10.09 9.85 26.53
N ARG A 164 -10.34 9.12 25.44
CA ARG A 164 -11.72 8.91 24.97
C ARG A 164 -12.45 8.09 26.04
N GLN A 165 -13.52 8.64 26.60
CA GLN A 165 -14.37 7.83 27.47
C GLN A 165 -15.02 6.75 26.61
N SER A 166 -14.93 5.55 27.12
CA SER A 166 -15.68 4.43 26.62
C SER A 166 -16.39 3.79 27.79
N ASN A 167 -17.65 3.40 27.59
CA ASN A 167 -18.27 2.43 28.48
C ASN A 167 -17.37 1.20 28.60
N PRO A 168 -17.39 0.46 29.73
CA PRO A 168 -16.65 -0.78 29.86
C PRO A 168 -16.95 -1.67 28.63
N PRO A 169 -15.91 -2.26 28.01
CA PRO A 169 -16.09 -2.96 26.76
C PRO A 169 -17.09 -4.09 26.98
N ARG A 170 -18.17 -4.07 26.20
CA ARG A 170 -19.08 -5.21 26.10
C ARG A 170 -18.42 -6.25 25.20
N GLU A 171 -18.73 -7.52 25.40
CA GLU A 171 -18.51 -8.51 24.34
C GLU A 171 -19.24 -8.00 23.10
N GLY A 172 -18.48 -7.60 22.10
CA GLY A 172 -19.03 -6.94 20.94
C GLY A 172 -19.26 -7.90 19.81
N SER A 173 -20.36 -7.69 19.11
CA SER A 173 -20.47 -8.12 17.72
C SER A 173 -19.28 -7.55 16.93
N CYS A 174 -18.67 -8.38 16.10
CA CYS A 174 -17.73 -7.95 15.07
C CYS A 174 -18.45 -7.31 13.87
N LEU A 175 -19.60 -6.66 14.12
CA LEU A 175 -20.50 -6.11 13.13
C LEU A 175 -21.00 -4.77 13.63
N TRP A 176 -20.87 -3.76 12.78
CA TRP A 176 -21.34 -2.40 12.99
C TRP A 176 -22.22 -1.98 11.83
N ASP A 177 -23.49 -1.66 12.13
CA ASP A 177 -24.45 -1.02 11.21
C ASP A 177 -24.39 0.49 11.47
N LEU A 178 -23.60 1.19 10.66
CA LEU A 178 -23.27 2.61 10.83
C LEU A 178 -24.28 3.52 10.11
N ARG A 179 -24.89 3.04 9.02
CA ARG A 179 -25.87 3.79 8.21
C ARG A 179 -25.38 5.16 7.76
N GLY A 180 -24.07 5.32 7.59
CA GLY A 180 -23.43 6.59 7.24
C GLY A 180 -23.16 7.53 8.41
N ASP A 181 -23.49 7.16 9.65
CA ASP A 181 -23.24 7.96 10.84
C ASP A 181 -22.05 7.41 11.63
N LEU A 182 -20.92 8.13 11.54
CA LEU A 182 -19.69 7.84 12.26
C LEU A 182 -19.53 8.66 13.55
N THR A 183 -20.56 9.39 13.98
CA THR A 183 -20.47 10.28 15.16
C THR A 183 -20.04 9.50 16.40
N SER A 184 -20.57 8.28 16.59
CA SER A 184 -20.19 7.42 17.71
C SER A 184 -18.73 6.91 17.65
N TRP A 185 -18.09 6.99 16.48
CA TRP A 185 -16.70 6.62 16.24
C TRP A 185 -15.75 7.82 16.25
N GLN A 186 -16.26 9.04 16.19
CA GLN A 186 -15.44 10.24 16.17
C GLN A 186 -14.69 10.39 17.51
N VAL A 187 -13.36 10.47 17.43
CA VAL A 187 -12.51 10.68 18.61
C VAL A 187 -12.41 12.18 18.93
N HIS A 188 -12.21 12.99 17.90
CA HIS A 188 -12.12 14.45 17.96
C HIS A 188 -12.55 15.03 16.61
N PRO A 189 -13.17 16.23 16.54
CA PRO A 189 -13.52 16.86 15.27
C PRO A 189 -12.33 17.08 14.32
N GLY A 190 -11.13 17.30 14.90
CA GLY A 190 -9.87 17.44 14.17
C GLY A 190 -9.09 16.12 13.93
N ALA A 191 -9.66 14.95 14.22
CA ALA A 191 -9.04 13.66 13.94
C ALA A 191 -9.50 13.11 12.58
N SER A 192 -8.58 12.51 11.83
CA SER A 192 -8.91 11.81 10.57
C SER A 192 -9.37 10.37 10.79
N GLU A 193 -9.08 9.84 11.97
CA GLU A 193 -9.36 8.48 12.41
C GLU A 193 -10.69 8.40 13.15
N TYR A 194 -11.53 7.47 12.72
CA TYR A 194 -12.76 7.07 13.39
C TYR A 194 -12.52 5.74 14.09
N LEU A 195 -12.67 5.70 15.42
CA LEU A 195 -12.45 4.50 16.21
C LEU A 195 -13.76 3.94 16.75
N ALA A 196 -13.97 2.64 16.57
CA ALA A 196 -15.08 1.94 17.19
C ALA A 196 -15.11 2.20 18.71
N PRO A 197 -16.29 2.28 19.34
CA PRO A 197 -16.40 2.31 20.80
C PRO A 197 -15.62 1.16 21.43
N ALA A 198 -15.10 1.33 22.65
CA ALA A 198 -14.27 0.29 23.27
C ALA A 198 -15.03 -1.04 23.33
N THR A 199 -14.49 -2.01 22.61
CA THR A 199 -15.10 -3.30 22.36
C THR A 199 -13.99 -4.34 22.48
N GLN A 200 -14.23 -5.44 23.19
CA GLN A 200 -13.32 -6.58 23.12
C GLN A 200 -13.53 -7.27 21.78
N ILE A 201 -12.60 -7.06 20.84
CA ILE A 201 -12.66 -7.64 19.50
C ILE A 201 -11.65 -8.77 19.45
N ASP A 202 -12.14 -10.01 19.46
CA ASP A 202 -11.33 -11.18 19.12
C ASP A 202 -11.41 -11.46 17.63
N VAL A 203 -10.27 -11.38 16.96
CA VAL A 203 -10.13 -11.58 15.51
C VAL A 203 -9.56 -12.96 15.15
N ASN A 204 -9.31 -13.81 16.16
CA ASN A 204 -8.84 -15.17 15.92
C ASN A 204 -9.85 -15.94 15.05
N GLY A 205 -9.36 -16.52 13.94
CA GLY A 205 -10.20 -17.21 12.96
C GLY A 205 -11.06 -16.31 12.08
N LYS A 206 -10.85 -14.98 12.11
CA LYS A 206 -11.59 -14.00 11.29
C LYS A 206 -10.63 -13.23 10.38
N PRO A 207 -10.25 -13.79 9.20
CA PRO A 207 -9.26 -13.18 8.31
C PRO A 207 -9.86 -12.14 7.36
N TRP A 208 -11.16 -11.85 7.45
CA TRP A 208 -11.86 -10.96 6.53
C TRP A 208 -12.49 -9.77 7.24
N ILE A 209 -12.42 -8.62 6.57
CA ILE A 209 -13.18 -7.43 6.90
C ILE A 209 -14.02 -7.05 5.67
N THR A 210 -15.33 -6.99 5.83
CA THR A 210 -16.22 -6.44 4.81
C THR A 210 -16.58 -5.02 5.19
N VAL A 211 -16.38 -4.08 4.26
CA VAL A 211 -16.82 -2.70 4.40
C VAL A 211 -17.83 -2.39 3.32
N ASP A 212 -19.03 -1.97 3.71
CA ASP A 212 -20.04 -1.43 2.80
C ASP A 212 -19.89 0.09 2.78
N ALA A 213 -19.50 0.66 1.64
CA ALA A 213 -19.21 2.09 1.51
C ALA A 213 -19.59 2.67 0.15
N THR A 214 -19.83 3.97 0.13
CA THR A 214 -20.01 4.78 -1.09
C THR A 214 -18.99 5.92 -1.08
N ALA A 215 -18.41 6.26 -2.23
CA ALA A 215 -17.56 7.44 -2.40
C ALA A 215 -17.83 8.10 -3.77
N ASP A 216 -17.68 9.41 -3.86
CA ASP A 216 -17.88 10.18 -5.11
C ASP A 216 -16.57 10.49 -5.86
N ARG A 217 -15.45 10.06 -5.28
CA ARG A 217 -14.11 10.15 -5.85
C ARG A 217 -13.31 8.91 -5.47
N GLU A 218 -12.47 8.45 -6.39
CA GLU A 218 -11.52 7.39 -6.09
C GLU A 218 -10.56 7.86 -4.99
N THR A 219 -10.43 7.04 -3.95
CA THR A 219 -9.54 7.31 -2.83
C THR A 219 -9.13 6.00 -2.16
N VAL A 220 -8.35 6.08 -1.08
CA VAL A 220 -7.91 4.93 -0.28
C VAL A 220 -8.35 5.11 1.16
N ALA A 221 -9.26 4.27 1.63
CA ALA A 221 -9.56 4.18 3.04
C ALA A 221 -8.59 3.21 3.73
N SER A 222 -8.23 3.49 4.97
CA SER A 222 -7.43 2.56 5.77
C SER A 222 -8.32 1.91 6.83
N ILE A 223 -8.25 0.59 6.95
CA ILE A 223 -8.71 -0.10 8.15
C ILE A 223 -7.61 -0.01 9.18
N LEU A 224 -7.98 0.31 10.43
CA LEU A 224 -7.05 0.58 11.51
C LEU A 224 -7.27 -0.40 12.66
N TRP A 225 -6.18 -0.88 13.26
CA TRP A 225 -6.25 -1.59 14.53
C TRP A 225 -5.03 -1.32 15.39
N ALA A 226 -5.16 -1.57 16.68
CA ALA A 226 -4.04 -1.57 17.60
C ALA A 226 -4.02 -2.88 18.37
N ARG A 227 -2.83 -3.46 18.56
CA ARG A 227 -2.66 -4.62 19.43
C ARG A 227 -2.30 -4.22 20.86
N PRO A 228 -2.71 -4.98 21.88
CA PRO A 228 -2.32 -4.74 23.27
C PRO A 228 -0.80 -4.78 23.50
N ASP A 229 -0.09 -5.57 22.69
CA ASP A 229 1.34 -5.87 22.82
C ASP A 229 2.23 -5.18 21.76
N ALA A 230 1.66 -4.28 20.95
CA ALA A 230 2.38 -3.57 19.89
C ALA A 230 2.22 -2.06 20.01
N PRO A 231 3.28 -1.28 19.74
CA PRO A 231 3.18 0.17 19.66
C PRO A 231 2.48 0.60 18.38
N GLY A 232 1.79 1.74 18.43
CA GLY A 232 1.23 2.41 17.27
C GLY A 232 -0.01 1.74 16.68
N LEU A 233 -0.53 2.36 15.62
CA LEU A 233 -1.60 1.82 14.79
C LEU A 233 -1.02 0.93 13.70
N GLN A 234 -1.66 -0.21 13.51
CA GLN A 234 -1.52 -1.05 12.33
C GLN A 234 -2.64 -0.68 11.35
N SER A 235 -2.38 -0.87 10.06
CA SER A 235 -3.36 -0.57 9.03
C SER A 235 -3.31 -1.53 7.86
N GLU A 236 -4.44 -1.63 7.17
CA GLU A 236 -4.58 -2.25 5.85
C GLU A 236 -5.33 -1.26 4.97
N ASP A 237 -4.75 -0.91 3.84
CA ASP A 237 -5.33 0.06 2.91
C ASP A 237 -6.26 -0.64 1.92
N SER A 238 -7.37 0.02 1.59
CA SER A 238 -8.36 -0.48 0.65
C SER A 238 -8.85 0.64 -0.27
N PRO A 239 -8.81 0.46 -1.60
CA PRO A 239 -9.32 1.46 -2.53
C PRO A 239 -10.85 1.57 -2.42
N LEU A 240 -11.36 2.79 -2.44
CA LEU A 240 -12.77 3.09 -2.59
C LEU A 240 -13.06 3.58 -4.02
N ARG A 241 -14.07 3.00 -4.66
CA ARG A 241 -14.56 3.39 -5.98
C ARG A 241 -15.31 4.71 -5.87
N GLY A 242 -14.97 5.64 -6.77
CA GLY A 242 -15.51 7.00 -6.80
C GLY A 242 -16.73 7.21 -7.69
N ASP A 243 -17.54 6.18 -7.94
CA ASP A 243 -18.65 6.28 -8.90
C ASP A 243 -19.98 6.72 -8.25
N GLY A 244 -19.95 7.06 -6.96
CA GLY A 244 -21.11 7.50 -6.18
C GLY A 244 -22.08 6.36 -5.80
N LYS A 245 -21.72 5.09 -6.01
CA LYS A 245 -22.58 3.94 -5.71
C LYS A 245 -22.12 3.15 -4.47
N PRO A 246 -23.05 2.42 -3.83
CA PRO A 246 -22.71 1.53 -2.74
C PRO A 246 -21.98 0.29 -3.25
N HIS A 247 -20.81 0.05 -2.67
CA HIS A 247 -19.95 -1.10 -2.93
C HIS A 247 -19.68 -1.88 -1.64
N SER A 248 -19.32 -3.16 -1.80
CA SER A 248 -18.93 -4.03 -0.69
C SER A 248 -17.49 -4.49 -0.88
N TYR A 249 -16.60 -3.98 -0.04
CA TYR A 249 -15.16 -4.21 -0.11
C TYR A 249 -14.80 -5.36 0.85
N CYS A 250 -14.53 -6.53 0.30
CA CYS A 250 -14.10 -7.70 1.06
C CYS A 250 -12.56 -7.74 1.14
N ILE A 251 -12.02 -7.34 2.29
CA ILE A 251 -10.59 -7.15 2.53
C ILE A 251 -10.04 -8.37 3.27
N ARG A 252 -9.04 -9.02 2.68
CA ARG A 252 -8.31 -10.15 3.28
C ARG A 252 -7.19 -9.64 4.19
N VAL A 253 -7.52 -9.37 5.45
CA VAL A 253 -6.53 -8.90 6.46
C VAL A 253 -5.74 -10.02 7.12
N GLY A 254 -6.21 -11.27 7.00
CA GLY A 254 -5.57 -12.43 7.67
C GLY A 254 -4.15 -12.74 7.20
N ASP A 255 -3.73 -12.21 6.06
CA ASP A 255 -2.37 -12.39 5.54
C ASP A 255 -1.40 -11.35 6.13
N ASN A 256 -1.92 -10.31 6.79
CA ASN A 256 -1.12 -9.33 7.51
C ASN A 256 -0.64 -9.93 8.84
N PRO A 257 0.70 -10.05 9.09
CA PRO A 257 1.22 -10.68 10.30
C PRO A 257 0.89 -9.92 11.59
N ALA A 258 0.43 -8.66 11.47
CA ALA A 258 0.00 -7.87 12.60
C ALA A 258 -1.51 -8.04 12.93
N TRP A 259 -2.27 -8.79 12.13
CA TRP A 259 -3.66 -9.13 12.41
C TRP A 259 -3.77 -10.27 13.43
N LYS A 260 -3.78 -9.92 14.72
CA LYS A 260 -3.83 -10.89 15.84
C LYS A 260 -4.71 -10.37 16.96
N GLY A 261 -5.57 -11.25 17.49
CA GLY A 261 -6.47 -10.93 18.58
C GLY A 261 -5.85 -11.15 19.96
N PRO A 262 -6.41 -10.53 21.02
CA PRO A 262 -7.47 -9.52 20.98
C PRO A 262 -6.94 -8.16 20.50
N LEU A 263 -7.82 -7.32 19.93
CA LEU A 263 -7.47 -5.94 19.57
C LEU A 263 -7.67 -4.99 20.75
N ALA A 264 -6.77 -4.01 20.88
CA ALA A 264 -6.89 -2.89 21.83
C ALA A 264 -7.77 -1.76 21.28
N ALA A 265 -7.80 -1.58 19.96
CA ALA A 265 -8.71 -0.68 19.26
C ALA A 265 -8.91 -1.14 17.82
N PHE A 266 -10.02 -0.70 17.22
CA PHE A 266 -10.36 -0.92 15.82
C PHE A 266 -11.00 0.36 15.27
N GLY A 267 -10.79 0.63 14.00
CA GLY A 267 -11.31 1.83 13.38
C GLY A 267 -11.02 1.91 11.88
N VAL A 268 -11.23 3.09 11.34
CA VAL A 268 -11.03 3.42 9.94
C VAL A 268 -10.46 4.83 9.81
N ARG A 269 -9.68 5.06 8.76
CA ARG A 269 -9.32 6.39 8.28
C ARG A 269 -10.02 6.61 6.95
N LEU A 270 -10.80 7.67 6.86
CA LEU A 270 -11.45 8.09 5.62
C LEU A 270 -10.80 9.38 5.11
N PRO A 271 -10.29 9.41 3.88
CA PRO A 271 -9.83 10.64 3.29
C PRO A 271 -10.98 11.62 3.05
N PRO A 272 -10.86 12.90 3.46
CA PRO A 272 -11.97 13.86 3.44
C PRO A 272 -12.41 14.25 2.02
N GLU A 273 -11.58 14.04 0.99
CA GLU A 273 -11.81 14.52 -0.37
C GLU A 273 -12.85 13.73 -1.19
N ALA A 274 -13.30 12.58 -0.69
CA ALA A 274 -14.15 11.63 -1.43
C ALA A 274 -15.59 11.51 -0.90
N ASN A 275 -15.98 12.36 0.06
CA ASN A 275 -17.29 12.34 0.71
C ASN A 275 -17.76 10.93 1.09
N ALA A 276 -16.82 10.10 1.57
CA ALA A 276 -17.05 8.68 1.75
C ALA A 276 -18.08 8.43 2.85
N ARG A 277 -19.09 7.62 2.55
CA ARG A 277 -20.14 7.19 3.48
C ARG A 277 -19.98 5.71 3.79
N LEU A 278 -19.74 5.38 5.06
CA LEU A 278 -19.64 4.02 5.57
C LEU A 278 -21.00 3.54 6.11
N ASP A 279 -21.56 2.50 5.51
CA ASP A 279 -22.84 1.93 5.92
C ASP A 279 -22.68 0.81 6.93
N ARG A 280 -21.71 -0.08 6.70
CA ARG A 280 -21.53 -1.28 7.53
C ARG A 280 -20.09 -1.74 7.50
N ILE A 281 -19.62 -2.25 8.64
CA ILE A 281 -18.33 -2.93 8.75
C ILE A 281 -18.54 -4.26 9.47
N GLU A 282 -17.96 -5.34 8.97
CA GLU A 282 -17.99 -6.66 9.61
C GLU A 282 -16.62 -7.33 9.58
N ILE A 283 -16.19 -7.91 10.70
CA ILE A 283 -15.02 -8.77 10.82
C ILE A 283 -15.50 -10.22 10.95
N ALA A 284 -15.13 -11.10 10.03
CA ALA A 284 -15.69 -12.44 9.93
C ALA A 284 -14.70 -13.50 9.40
N ALA A 285 -15.12 -14.77 9.49
CA ALA A 285 -14.38 -15.93 8.97
C ALA A 285 -14.39 -16.02 7.43
N SER A 286 -15.36 -15.37 6.79
CA SER A 286 -15.57 -15.35 5.34
C SER A 286 -16.01 -13.96 4.89
N PRO A 287 -15.84 -13.63 3.59
CA PRO A 287 -16.45 -12.45 2.98
C PRO A 287 -17.97 -12.39 3.24
N SER A 288 -18.53 -11.20 3.32
CA SER A 288 -19.95 -10.97 3.56
C SER A 288 -20.48 -9.79 2.75
N GLY A 289 -21.78 -9.52 2.85
CA GLY A 289 -22.44 -8.51 2.01
C GLY A 289 -22.88 -9.07 0.65
N PRO A 290 -23.51 -8.24 -0.19
CA PRO A 290 -23.97 -8.65 -1.51
C PRO A 290 -22.83 -9.06 -2.44
N GLY A 291 -23.16 -9.89 -3.42
CA GLY A 291 -22.27 -10.20 -4.52
C GLY A 291 -22.14 -8.99 -5.46
N GLU A 292 -20.96 -8.87 -6.07
CA GLU A 292 -20.65 -7.74 -6.94
C GLU A 292 -19.64 -8.16 -7.99
N LEU A 293 -20.00 -8.00 -9.26
CA LEU A 293 -19.14 -8.39 -10.37
C LEU A 293 -18.29 -7.22 -10.86
N ASP A 294 -17.03 -7.54 -11.17
CA ASP A 294 -16.07 -6.64 -11.76
C ASP A 294 -15.46 -7.25 -13.03
N VAL A 295 -15.10 -6.41 -14.00
CA VAL A 295 -14.42 -6.87 -15.22
C VAL A 295 -12.93 -6.62 -15.09
N ALA A 296 -12.21 -7.63 -14.63
CA ALA A 296 -10.76 -7.58 -14.43
C ALA A 296 -9.98 -7.38 -15.74
N SER A 297 -10.55 -7.79 -16.88
CA SER A 297 -9.95 -7.58 -18.19
C SER A 297 -10.97 -7.68 -19.32
N PHE A 298 -10.89 -6.81 -20.31
CA PHE A 298 -11.62 -6.90 -21.57
C PHE A 298 -10.72 -6.44 -22.73
N GLY A 299 -10.37 -7.35 -23.63
CA GLY A 299 -9.46 -7.06 -24.74
C GLY A 299 -8.86 -8.31 -25.36
N PHE A 300 -7.91 -8.15 -26.28
CA PHE A 300 -7.25 -9.30 -26.88
C PHE A 300 -6.54 -10.16 -25.82
N GLU A 301 -6.64 -11.47 -25.98
CA GLU A 301 -5.91 -12.42 -25.14
C GLU A 301 -4.40 -12.39 -25.45
N ASN A 302 -4.04 -12.15 -26.72
CA ASN A 302 -2.64 -12.12 -27.17
C ASN A 302 -2.19 -10.69 -27.45
N GLY A 303 -0.90 -10.39 -27.25
CA GLY A 303 -0.36 -9.04 -27.41
C GLY A 303 -0.23 -8.53 -28.86
N VAL A 304 -0.25 -9.43 -29.86
CA VAL A 304 -0.17 -9.05 -31.28
C VAL A 304 -1.27 -9.75 -32.07
N ASN A 305 -2.12 -8.96 -32.74
CA ASN A 305 -3.29 -9.43 -33.47
C ASN A 305 -3.23 -8.88 -34.90
N ARG A 306 -3.48 -9.74 -35.88
CA ARG A 306 -3.20 -9.46 -37.30
C ARG A 306 -4.46 -9.58 -38.14
N VAL A 307 -4.58 -8.70 -39.12
CA VAL A 307 -5.69 -8.73 -40.09
C VAL A 307 -5.75 -10.06 -40.85
N GLY A 308 -6.95 -10.44 -41.27
CA GLY A 308 -7.20 -11.68 -42.01
C GLY A 308 -6.97 -12.97 -41.22
N ARG A 309 -6.71 -12.89 -39.91
CA ARG A 309 -6.54 -14.04 -39.02
C ARG A 309 -7.56 -13.97 -37.87
N PRO A 310 -8.19 -15.09 -37.49
CA PRO A 310 -8.94 -15.17 -36.25
C PRO A 310 -8.06 -14.75 -35.07
N CYS A 311 -8.53 -13.80 -34.27
CA CYS A 311 -7.87 -13.31 -33.06
C CYS A 311 -8.79 -13.50 -31.87
N ARG A 312 -8.25 -13.94 -30.73
CA ARG A 312 -9.03 -14.24 -29.52
C ARG A 312 -9.20 -12.99 -28.67
N LEU A 313 -10.45 -12.64 -28.39
CA LEU A 313 -10.88 -11.61 -27.46
C LEU A 313 -11.31 -12.29 -26.15
N LEU A 314 -10.79 -11.80 -25.02
CA LEU A 314 -11.07 -12.27 -23.68
C LEU A 314 -11.84 -11.19 -22.90
N ALA A 315 -12.91 -11.61 -22.23
CA ALA A 315 -13.44 -10.93 -21.07
C ALA A 315 -13.26 -11.80 -19.83
N GLN A 316 -12.66 -11.26 -18.79
CA GLN A 316 -12.50 -11.91 -17.48
C GLN A 316 -13.33 -11.15 -16.45
N VAL A 317 -14.27 -11.86 -15.83
CA VAL A 317 -15.21 -11.31 -14.84
C VAL A 317 -14.94 -12.00 -13.50
N THR A 318 -14.86 -11.21 -12.44
CA THR A 318 -14.59 -11.69 -11.08
C THR A 318 -15.69 -11.23 -10.14
N ASN A 319 -16.12 -12.07 -9.20
CA ASN A 319 -16.95 -11.60 -8.09
C ASN A 319 -16.04 -11.01 -6.99
N VAL A 320 -16.12 -9.69 -6.81
CA VAL A 320 -15.39 -8.95 -5.79
C VAL A 320 -16.21 -8.74 -4.51
N GLY A 321 -17.52 -8.95 -4.56
CA GLY A 321 -18.43 -8.88 -3.41
C GLY A 321 -18.42 -10.16 -2.57
N GLY A 322 -19.24 -10.18 -1.51
CA GLY A 322 -19.21 -11.26 -0.52
C GLY A 322 -20.04 -12.49 -0.90
N ALA A 323 -21.32 -12.28 -1.22
CA ALA A 323 -22.22 -13.36 -1.60
C ALA A 323 -21.97 -13.83 -3.04
N ALA A 324 -22.36 -15.08 -3.34
CA ALA A 324 -22.30 -15.60 -4.69
C ALA A 324 -23.16 -14.77 -5.66
N GLN A 325 -22.65 -14.57 -6.88
CA GLN A 325 -23.27 -13.70 -7.88
C GLN A 325 -23.34 -14.37 -9.25
N GLY A 326 -24.54 -14.47 -9.82
CA GLY A 326 -24.75 -15.01 -11.15
C GLY A 326 -24.49 -13.99 -12.27
N ILE A 327 -24.13 -14.50 -13.45
CA ILE A 327 -24.07 -13.79 -14.73
C ILE A 327 -25.17 -14.37 -15.61
N GLY A 328 -26.15 -13.56 -16.01
CA GLY A 328 -27.21 -13.96 -16.93
C GLY A 328 -26.66 -14.18 -18.33
N ARG A 329 -26.22 -13.11 -18.98
CA ARG A 329 -25.59 -13.16 -20.30
C ARG A 329 -24.57 -12.05 -20.55
N VAL A 330 -23.49 -12.40 -21.22
CA VAL A 330 -22.49 -11.48 -21.76
C VAL A 330 -22.73 -11.29 -23.26
N ARG A 331 -22.78 -10.04 -23.72
CA ARG A 331 -22.94 -9.68 -25.14
C ARG A 331 -21.78 -8.81 -25.60
N LEU A 332 -21.31 -9.07 -26.82
CA LEU A 332 -20.28 -8.29 -27.49
C LEU A 332 -20.91 -7.53 -28.66
N GLU A 333 -20.69 -6.23 -28.71
CA GLU A 333 -21.03 -5.38 -29.84
C GLU A 333 -19.77 -5.01 -30.60
N ALA A 334 -19.74 -5.39 -31.89
CA ALA A 334 -18.64 -5.13 -32.79
C ALA A 334 -19.00 -4.03 -33.81
N PRO A 335 -18.06 -3.13 -34.15
CA PRO A 335 -18.29 -2.08 -35.13
C PRO A 335 -18.26 -2.64 -36.55
N GLN A 336 -18.67 -1.82 -37.52
CA GLN A 336 -18.55 -2.18 -38.94
C GLN A 336 -17.09 -2.51 -39.29
N GLY A 337 -16.89 -3.60 -40.04
CA GLY A 337 -15.57 -4.05 -40.49
C GLY A 337 -14.85 -4.99 -39.51
N LEU A 338 -15.41 -5.23 -38.32
CA LEU A 338 -15.00 -6.31 -37.42
C LEU A 338 -16.06 -7.41 -37.44
N ARG A 339 -15.66 -8.65 -37.74
CA ARG A 339 -16.56 -9.81 -37.76
C ARG A 339 -16.31 -10.70 -36.55
N ILE A 340 -17.38 -11.06 -35.85
CA ILE A 340 -17.37 -12.10 -34.81
C ILE A 340 -17.54 -13.45 -35.51
N LEU A 341 -16.55 -14.32 -35.37
CA LEU A 341 -16.52 -15.66 -35.96
C LEU A 341 -17.12 -16.71 -35.03
N SER A 342 -16.90 -16.57 -33.72
CA SER A 342 -17.46 -17.44 -32.70
C SER A 342 -17.75 -16.68 -31.41
N GLU A 343 -18.76 -17.16 -30.68
CA GLU A 343 -19.18 -16.67 -29.38
C GLU A 343 -18.76 -17.65 -28.27
N PRO A 344 -18.75 -17.21 -26.99
CA PRO A 344 -18.50 -18.09 -25.85
C PRO A 344 -19.45 -19.29 -25.84
N GLN A 345 -18.92 -20.48 -25.52
CA GLN A 345 -19.73 -21.71 -25.41
C GLN A 345 -20.86 -21.56 -24.38
N THR A 346 -20.56 -20.90 -23.26
CA THR A 346 -21.52 -20.47 -22.25
C THR A 346 -21.48 -18.95 -22.17
N SER A 347 -22.61 -18.31 -22.41
CA SER A 347 -22.70 -16.84 -22.38
C SER A 347 -23.00 -16.27 -20.98
N GLY A 348 -23.19 -17.12 -19.97
CA GLY A 348 -23.40 -16.72 -18.58
C GLY A 348 -22.75 -17.69 -17.59
N HIS A 349 -22.98 -17.46 -16.30
CA HIS A 349 -22.44 -18.26 -15.20
C HIS A 349 -23.45 -18.32 -14.05
N PRO A 350 -23.82 -19.49 -13.51
CA PRO A 350 -24.93 -19.60 -12.57
C PRO A 350 -24.70 -18.88 -11.24
N ALA A 351 -23.50 -19.04 -10.65
CA ALA A 351 -23.11 -18.36 -9.41
C ALA A 351 -21.59 -18.37 -9.27
N LEU A 352 -20.95 -17.20 -9.25
CA LEU A 352 -19.54 -17.03 -8.89
C LEU A 352 -19.44 -16.73 -7.40
N GLU A 353 -18.75 -17.57 -6.64
CA GLU A 353 -18.36 -17.26 -5.26
C GLU A 353 -17.37 -16.08 -5.21
N HIS A 354 -17.15 -15.48 -4.04
CA HIS A 354 -16.14 -14.43 -3.87
C HIS A 354 -14.76 -14.88 -4.40
N GLY A 355 -14.13 -14.04 -5.22
CA GLY A 355 -12.86 -14.34 -5.90
C GLY A 355 -12.99 -15.32 -7.07
N GLY A 356 -14.18 -15.87 -7.32
CA GLY A 356 -14.46 -16.72 -8.47
C GLY A 356 -14.34 -15.97 -9.79
N ILE A 357 -13.77 -16.63 -10.80
CA ILE A 357 -13.46 -16.05 -12.10
C ILE A 357 -14.26 -16.76 -13.19
N ALA A 358 -14.96 -16.00 -14.03
CA ALA A 358 -15.51 -16.47 -15.30
C ALA A 358 -14.74 -15.86 -16.49
N ARG A 359 -14.52 -16.66 -17.53
CA ARG A 359 -13.84 -16.22 -18.76
C ARG A 359 -14.71 -16.47 -19.97
N PHE A 360 -14.87 -15.43 -20.77
CA PHE A 360 -15.63 -15.45 -22.01
C PHE A 360 -14.70 -15.15 -23.17
N PHE A 361 -14.75 -16.00 -24.20
CA PHE A 361 -13.89 -15.90 -25.37
C PHE A 361 -14.71 -15.73 -26.62
N TRP A 362 -14.31 -14.77 -27.46
CA TRP A 362 -14.78 -14.62 -28.83
C TRP A 362 -13.60 -14.79 -29.77
N GLU A 363 -13.86 -15.28 -30.98
CA GLU A 363 -12.93 -15.12 -32.09
C GLU A 363 -13.44 -14.01 -33.00
N VAL A 364 -12.57 -13.04 -33.27
CA VAL A 364 -12.87 -11.88 -34.10
C VAL A 364 -11.86 -11.77 -35.24
N VAL A 365 -12.27 -11.21 -36.37
CA VAL A 365 -11.39 -10.94 -37.51
C VAL A 365 -11.73 -9.60 -38.15
N ALA A 366 -10.67 -8.87 -38.53
CA ALA A 366 -10.76 -7.67 -39.35
C ALA A 366 -10.00 -7.88 -40.65
N ASP A 367 -10.55 -7.39 -41.76
CA ASP A 367 -9.93 -7.53 -43.09
C ASP A 367 -8.94 -6.39 -43.39
N LYS A 368 -8.95 -5.30 -42.62
CA LYS A 368 -8.09 -4.12 -42.79
C LYS A 368 -7.36 -3.76 -41.49
N PRO A 369 -6.13 -3.23 -41.54
CA PRO A 369 -5.45 -2.76 -40.34
C PRO A 369 -6.19 -1.56 -39.75
N GLY A 370 -6.19 -1.46 -38.43
CA GLY A 370 -6.87 -0.36 -37.76
C GLY A 370 -7.26 -0.66 -36.33
N ARG A 371 -7.92 0.32 -35.73
CA ARG A 371 -8.44 0.29 -34.36
C ARG A 371 -9.96 0.14 -34.42
N TYR A 372 -10.48 -0.87 -33.74
CA TYR A 372 -11.89 -1.25 -33.74
C TYR A 372 -12.42 -1.16 -32.31
N PRO A 373 -13.20 -0.13 -31.95
CA PRO A 373 -13.80 -0.04 -30.63
C PRO A 373 -14.91 -1.09 -30.50
N VAL A 374 -14.88 -1.89 -29.45
CA VAL A 374 -15.91 -2.89 -29.12
C VAL A 374 -16.51 -2.56 -27.77
N ARG A 375 -17.78 -2.94 -27.59
CA ARG A 375 -18.52 -2.81 -26.33
C ARG A 375 -18.93 -4.16 -25.80
N MET A 376 -18.91 -4.32 -24.50
CA MET A 376 -19.44 -5.51 -23.83
C MET A 376 -20.42 -5.12 -22.73
N THR A 377 -21.58 -5.77 -22.75
CA THR A 377 -22.58 -5.67 -21.69
C THR A 377 -22.73 -7.01 -20.98
N ILE A 378 -22.97 -6.94 -19.68
CA ILE A 378 -23.23 -8.11 -18.82
C ILE A 378 -24.59 -7.87 -18.17
N ASP A 379 -25.54 -8.77 -18.41
CA ASP A 379 -26.81 -8.78 -17.70
C ASP A 379 -26.84 -9.83 -16.59
N GLY A 380 -27.68 -9.56 -15.59
CA GLY A 380 -27.87 -10.38 -14.41
C GLY A 380 -28.67 -9.61 -13.35
N GLU A 381 -29.10 -10.32 -12.31
CA GLU A 381 -29.68 -9.71 -11.12
C GLU A 381 -28.56 -9.29 -10.14
N GLY A 382 -28.78 -8.25 -9.33
CA GLY A 382 -27.78 -7.79 -8.36
C GLY A 382 -26.82 -6.74 -8.91
N ARG A 383 -25.58 -6.68 -8.38
CA ARG A 383 -24.60 -5.63 -8.74
C ARG A 383 -23.74 -6.07 -9.92
N MET A 384 -24.14 -5.63 -11.11
CA MET A 384 -23.42 -5.86 -12.36
C MET A 384 -22.45 -4.71 -12.67
N PRO A 385 -21.33 -4.98 -13.37
CA PRO A 385 -20.44 -3.93 -13.83
C PRO A 385 -21.14 -3.07 -14.90
N PRO A 386 -20.71 -1.81 -15.08
CA PRO A 386 -21.18 -1.00 -16.21
C PRO A 386 -20.74 -1.61 -17.55
N GLU A 387 -21.29 -1.07 -18.64
CA GLU A 387 -20.80 -1.37 -19.98
C GLU A 387 -19.28 -1.16 -20.07
N GLN A 388 -18.61 -2.11 -20.71
CA GLN A 388 -17.17 -2.10 -20.89
C GLN A 388 -16.81 -1.74 -22.34
N GLU A 389 -15.77 -0.93 -22.52
CA GLU A 389 -15.24 -0.58 -23.83
C GLU A 389 -13.79 -1.06 -23.95
N ALA A 390 -13.43 -1.56 -25.13
CA ALA A 390 -12.05 -1.87 -25.49
C ALA A 390 -11.76 -1.46 -26.93
N THR A 391 -10.52 -1.09 -27.23
CA THR A 391 -10.09 -0.83 -28.62
C THR A 391 -9.20 -1.97 -29.09
N LEU A 392 -9.67 -2.72 -30.08
CA LEU A 392 -8.94 -3.82 -30.69
C LEU A 392 -8.06 -3.29 -31.82
N GLU A 393 -6.75 -3.34 -31.66
CA GLU A 393 -5.80 -2.98 -32.71
C GLU A 393 -5.38 -4.20 -33.54
N PHE A 394 -5.73 -4.19 -34.83
CA PHE A 394 -5.26 -5.17 -35.81
C PHE A 394 -4.14 -4.56 -36.65
N THR A 395 -3.01 -5.24 -36.70
CA THR A 395 -1.85 -4.81 -37.48
C THR A 395 -1.73 -5.61 -38.79
N GLN A 396 -1.04 -5.03 -39.78
CA GLN A 396 -0.73 -5.70 -41.05
C GLN A 396 0.05 -7.01 -40.79
N VAL A 397 -0.24 -8.08 -41.52
CA VAL A 397 0.61 -9.28 -41.48
C VAL A 397 2.01 -8.92 -42.02
N PRO A 398 3.09 -9.11 -41.24
CA PRO A 398 4.42 -8.76 -41.71
C PRO A 398 4.85 -9.71 -42.83
N SER A 399 5.48 -9.16 -43.87
CA SER A 399 6.05 -9.95 -44.96
C SER A 399 7.41 -10.49 -44.54
N VAL A 400 7.38 -11.50 -43.67
CA VAL A 400 8.57 -12.19 -43.17
C VAL A 400 8.52 -13.67 -43.56
N PRO A 401 9.64 -14.25 -44.03
CA PRO A 401 9.68 -15.68 -44.33
C PRO A 401 9.47 -16.50 -43.06
N ARG A 402 8.88 -17.68 -43.21
CA ARG A 402 8.76 -18.63 -42.10
C ARG A 402 10.17 -19.07 -41.70
N ALA A 403 10.51 -18.90 -40.42
CA ALA A 403 11.76 -19.40 -39.87
C ALA A 403 11.55 -20.78 -39.23
N GLU A 404 12.50 -21.69 -39.39
CA GLU A 404 12.51 -23.01 -38.72
C GLU A 404 12.89 -22.90 -37.23
N TYR A 405 13.64 -21.85 -36.87
CA TYR A 405 14.09 -21.56 -35.52
C TYR A 405 14.02 -20.04 -35.26
N VAL A 406 14.38 -19.60 -34.05
CA VAL A 406 14.58 -18.17 -33.75
C VAL A 406 15.58 -17.58 -34.75
N PRO A 407 15.23 -16.53 -35.51
CA PRO A 407 16.17 -15.91 -36.45
C PRO A 407 17.41 -15.37 -35.74
N GLU A 408 18.55 -15.34 -36.42
CA GLU A 408 19.78 -14.79 -35.85
C GLU A 408 19.56 -13.34 -35.33
N PRO A 409 20.06 -12.98 -34.14
CA PRO A 409 19.93 -11.63 -33.63
C PRO A 409 20.69 -10.61 -34.49
N CYS A 410 20.15 -9.39 -34.58
CA CYS A 410 20.84 -8.24 -35.16
C CYS A 410 21.11 -7.17 -34.08
N PRO A 411 22.15 -7.33 -33.24
CA PRO A 411 22.38 -6.44 -32.11
C PRO A 411 22.50 -4.97 -32.49
N VAL A 412 21.93 -4.10 -31.67
CA VAL A 412 22.10 -2.65 -31.76
C VAL A 412 23.22 -2.24 -30.81
N ARG A 413 24.22 -1.53 -31.34
CA ARG A 413 25.31 -0.98 -30.55
C ARG A 413 24.87 0.32 -29.86
N THR A 414 25.14 0.42 -28.57
CA THR A 414 24.90 1.60 -27.74
C THR A 414 26.22 2.20 -27.25
N ASP A 415 26.21 3.48 -26.86
CA ASP A 415 27.39 4.17 -26.29
C ASP A 415 27.67 3.76 -24.84
N ILE A 416 26.65 3.26 -24.14
CA ILE A 416 26.71 2.74 -22.78
C ILE A 416 26.23 1.29 -22.76
N GLU A 417 26.79 0.47 -21.87
CA GLU A 417 26.25 -0.86 -21.62
C GLU A 417 24.96 -0.75 -20.80
N VAL A 418 23.89 -1.34 -21.30
CA VAL A 418 22.59 -1.37 -20.61
C VAL A 418 22.35 -2.77 -20.06
N CYS A 419 22.19 -2.85 -18.74
CA CYS A 419 21.89 -4.09 -18.04
C CYS A 419 20.41 -4.10 -17.58
N ALA A 420 19.71 -5.22 -17.78
CA ALA A 420 18.33 -5.39 -17.33
C ALA A 420 18.23 -6.49 -16.26
N TYR A 421 17.40 -6.28 -15.24
CA TYR A 421 17.05 -7.32 -14.28
C TYR A 421 16.25 -8.43 -14.98
N TYR A 422 16.58 -9.68 -14.70
CA TYR A 422 15.88 -10.85 -15.23
C TYR A 422 15.45 -11.78 -14.10
N PHE A 423 14.15 -12.05 -14.01
CA PHE A 423 13.57 -12.97 -13.03
C PHE A 423 13.28 -14.35 -13.67
N PRO A 424 13.98 -15.43 -13.26
CA PRO A 424 13.79 -16.77 -13.79
C PRO A 424 12.69 -17.53 -13.00
N GLY A 425 11.43 -17.09 -13.14
CA GLY A 425 10.32 -17.54 -12.32
C GLY A 425 9.34 -18.51 -12.97
N TRP A 426 9.55 -18.90 -14.23
CA TRP A 426 8.52 -19.49 -15.09
C TRP A 426 8.86 -20.91 -15.62
N PRO A 427 9.20 -21.89 -14.75
CA PRO A 427 9.56 -23.26 -15.15
C PRO A 427 8.39 -24.11 -15.66
N SER A 428 7.15 -23.64 -15.51
CA SER A 428 5.96 -24.45 -15.82
C SER A 428 4.73 -23.59 -16.05
N ASP A 429 3.72 -24.15 -16.72
CA ASP A 429 2.47 -23.46 -17.02
C ASP A 429 1.76 -22.93 -15.76
N ALA A 430 1.71 -23.72 -14.68
CA ALA A 430 1.06 -23.34 -13.42
C ALA A 430 1.69 -22.09 -12.76
N LYS A 431 2.94 -21.76 -13.07
CA LYS A 431 3.56 -20.53 -12.55
C LYS A 431 2.95 -19.28 -13.17
N TRP A 432 2.30 -19.40 -14.32
CA TRP A 432 1.59 -18.31 -14.98
C TRP A 432 0.19 -18.04 -14.42
N ASP A 433 -0.32 -18.86 -13.49
CA ASP A 433 -1.67 -18.68 -12.92
C ASP A 433 -1.85 -17.29 -12.29
N CYS A 434 -0.81 -16.74 -11.64
CA CYS A 434 -0.86 -15.38 -11.09
C CYS A 434 -1.07 -14.30 -12.17
N ILE A 435 -0.48 -14.47 -13.36
CA ILE A 435 -0.72 -13.57 -14.50
C ILE A 435 -2.09 -13.84 -15.10
N ARG A 436 -2.45 -15.12 -15.29
CA ARG A 436 -3.70 -15.53 -15.92
C ARG A 436 -4.93 -15.09 -15.13
N ASP A 437 -4.86 -15.18 -13.80
CA ASP A 437 -6.00 -14.92 -12.91
C ASP A 437 -6.05 -13.47 -12.45
N VAL A 438 -4.91 -12.79 -12.25
CA VAL A 438 -4.88 -11.43 -11.71
C VAL A 438 -4.66 -10.37 -12.79
N ALA A 439 -3.82 -10.62 -13.79
CA ALA A 439 -3.41 -9.62 -14.78
C ALA A 439 -3.26 -10.21 -16.20
N PRO A 440 -4.34 -10.79 -16.79
CA PRO A 440 -4.25 -11.52 -18.06
C PRO A 440 -3.78 -10.65 -19.23
N VAL A 441 -3.94 -9.32 -19.14
CA VAL A 441 -3.38 -8.34 -20.10
C VAL A 441 -1.85 -8.43 -20.24
N ARG A 442 -1.16 -9.02 -19.25
CA ARG A 442 0.30 -9.20 -19.24
C ARG A 442 0.76 -10.56 -19.81
N LYS A 443 -0.10 -11.30 -20.53
CA LYS A 443 0.30 -12.54 -21.20
C LYS A 443 1.53 -12.31 -22.09
N PRO A 444 2.63 -13.08 -21.94
CA PRO A 444 3.82 -12.90 -22.76
C PRO A 444 3.57 -13.17 -24.24
N LEU A 445 4.34 -12.54 -25.12
CA LEU A 445 4.27 -12.77 -26.58
C LEU A 445 4.63 -14.21 -26.97
N LEU A 446 5.48 -14.88 -26.19
CA LEU A 446 5.79 -16.31 -26.35
C LEU A 446 4.68 -17.23 -25.81
N GLY A 447 3.59 -16.67 -25.29
CA GLY A 447 2.57 -17.41 -24.54
C GLY A 447 3.01 -17.71 -23.10
N TYR A 448 2.33 -18.64 -22.44
CA TYR A 448 2.72 -19.17 -21.14
C TYR A 448 3.85 -20.19 -21.33
N TYR A 449 5.05 -19.68 -21.64
CA TYR A 449 6.20 -20.50 -22.02
C TYR A 449 6.82 -21.20 -20.80
N ASP A 450 7.49 -22.33 -21.05
CA ASP A 450 8.43 -22.95 -20.13
C ASP A 450 9.82 -22.35 -20.39
N GLU A 451 10.34 -21.62 -19.40
CA GLU A 451 11.62 -20.92 -19.54
C GLU A 451 12.84 -21.86 -19.51
N SER A 452 12.66 -23.16 -19.21
CA SER A 452 13.71 -24.17 -19.33
C SER A 452 14.01 -24.54 -20.80
N ASN A 453 13.18 -24.08 -21.74
CA ASN A 453 13.36 -24.29 -23.18
C ASN A 453 14.40 -23.29 -23.75
N PRO A 454 15.53 -23.76 -24.32
CA PRO A 454 16.55 -22.89 -24.91
C PRO A 454 16.05 -21.97 -26.03
N ALA A 455 15.00 -22.35 -26.77
CA ALA A 455 14.41 -21.50 -27.81
C ALA A 455 13.72 -20.26 -27.23
N CYS A 456 13.18 -20.33 -26.02
CA CYS A 456 12.63 -19.18 -25.31
C CYS A 456 13.76 -18.21 -24.93
N VAL A 457 14.87 -18.75 -24.43
CA VAL A 457 16.07 -17.95 -24.11
C VAL A 457 16.65 -17.29 -25.37
N ASP A 458 16.69 -17.99 -26.51
CA ASP A 458 17.14 -17.41 -27.78
C ASP A 458 16.23 -16.26 -28.25
N TRP A 459 14.90 -16.35 -28.06
CA TRP A 459 13.99 -15.22 -28.31
C TRP A 459 14.25 -14.05 -27.37
N GLN A 460 14.45 -14.31 -26.08
CA GLN A 460 14.75 -13.29 -25.09
C GLN A 460 16.07 -12.57 -25.41
N ILE A 461 17.12 -13.33 -25.77
CA ILE A 461 18.41 -12.77 -26.22
C ILE A 461 18.21 -11.92 -27.45
N LYS A 462 17.54 -12.44 -28.48
CA LYS A 462 17.27 -11.71 -29.72
C LYS A 462 16.60 -10.37 -29.44
N TRP A 463 15.49 -10.38 -28.70
CA TRP A 463 14.77 -9.16 -28.37
C TRP A 463 15.60 -8.19 -27.51
N ALA A 464 16.38 -8.70 -26.57
CA ALA A 464 17.24 -7.87 -25.73
C ALA A 464 18.29 -7.12 -26.57
N VAL A 465 19.09 -7.85 -27.35
CA VAL A 465 20.21 -7.26 -28.09
C VAL A 465 19.75 -6.39 -29.26
N GLU A 466 18.60 -6.70 -29.88
CA GLU A 466 17.98 -5.86 -30.92
C GLU A 466 17.38 -4.57 -30.36
N ASN A 467 17.26 -4.43 -29.04
CA ASN A 467 16.80 -3.22 -28.35
C ASN A 467 17.91 -2.59 -27.49
N GLY A 468 19.18 -2.92 -27.74
CA GLY A 468 20.35 -2.30 -27.10
C GLY A 468 20.65 -2.79 -25.68
N ILE A 469 19.95 -3.83 -25.19
CA ILE A 469 20.29 -4.44 -23.90
C ILE A 469 21.54 -5.29 -24.09
N SER A 470 22.58 -4.95 -23.34
CA SER A 470 23.90 -5.59 -23.40
C SER A 470 24.03 -6.76 -22.45
N CYS A 471 23.27 -6.75 -21.34
CA CYS A 471 23.40 -7.73 -20.27
C CYS A 471 22.08 -8.00 -19.54
N PHE A 472 21.89 -9.25 -19.11
CA PHE A 472 20.92 -9.58 -18.05
C PHE A 472 21.61 -9.76 -16.70
N LEU A 473 21.08 -9.10 -15.68
CA LEU A 473 21.36 -9.35 -14.28
C LEU A 473 20.34 -10.38 -13.80
N VAL A 474 20.72 -11.64 -13.79
CA VAL A 474 19.81 -12.77 -13.59
C VAL A 474 19.68 -13.06 -12.12
N ASP A 475 18.46 -12.98 -11.60
CA ASP A 475 18.15 -13.32 -10.22
C ASP A 475 18.61 -14.75 -9.92
N TRP A 476 19.37 -14.89 -8.84
CA TRP A 476 20.00 -16.13 -8.45
C TRP A 476 19.84 -16.36 -6.96
N TYR A 477 19.45 -17.57 -6.58
CA TYR A 477 18.99 -17.87 -5.23
C TYR A 477 19.86 -18.91 -4.55
N TRP A 478 20.25 -18.60 -3.31
CA TRP A 478 20.95 -19.51 -2.40
C TRP A 478 20.53 -19.25 -0.96
N VAL A 479 20.13 -20.31 -0.27
CA VAL A 479 19.78 -20.26 1.16
C VAL A 479 20.43 -21.47 1.85
N GLN A 480 21.51 -21.23 2.60
CA GLN A 480 22.20 -22.25 3.41
C GLN A 480 22.50 -23.53 2.62
N GLY A 481 23.18 -23.42 1.48
CA GLY A 481 23.55 -24.56 0.64
C GLY A 481 22.51 -24.98 -0.40
N ARG A 482 21.30 -24.43 -0.38
CA ARG A 482 20.21 -24.81 -1.30
C ARG A 482 20.02 -23.77 -2.39
N GLN A 483 20.01 -24.23 -3.64
CA GLN A 483 19.73 -23.41 -4.83
C GLN A 483 18.27 -23.54 -5.26
N GLN A 484 17.76 -22.50 -5.91
CA GLN A 484 16.43 -22.48 -6.52
C GLN A 484 16.49 -21.76 -7.86
N LEU A 485 15.51 -22.04 -8.73
CA LEU A 485 15.30 -21.35 -10.01
C LEU A 485 16.49 -21.38 -10.98
N THR A 486 17.32 -22.42 -10.96
CA THR A 486 18.53 -22.52 -11.81
C THR A 486 18.25 -22.80 -13.29
N HIS A 487 17.05 -23.26 -13.62
CA HIS A 487 16.65 -23.71 -14.96
C HIS A 487 16.93 -22.73 -16.11
N TRP A 488 16.77 -21.42 -15.92
CA TRP A 488 17.11 -20.46 -16.99
C TRP A 488 18.60 -20.50 -17.35
N PHE A 489 19.50 -20.59 -16.37
CA PHE A 489 20.93 -20.70 -16.62
C PHE A 489 21.31 -22.02 -17.30
N GLU A 490 20.56 -23.10 -17.02
CA GLU A 490 20.71 -24.39 -17.70
C GLU A 490 20.22 -24.34 -19.15
N ALA A 491 19.15 -23.59 -19.42
CA ALA A 491 18.66 -23.32 -20.76
C ALA A 491 19.62 -22.41 -21.55
N TYR A 492 20.12 -21.33 -20.93
CA TYR A 492 21.11 -20.41 -21.49
C TYR A 492 22.39 -21.14 -21.91
N ARG A 493 22.86 -22.12 -21.12
CA ARG A 493 24.00 -22.99 -21.50
C ARG A 493 23.78 -23.77 -22.78
N LYS A 494 22.54 -23.98 -23.21
CA LYS A 494 22.17 -24.72 -24.42
C LYS A 494 21.68 -23.81 -25.55
N ALA A 495 21.38 -22.55 -25.25
CA ALA A 495 20.85 -21.58 -26.20
C ALA A 495 21.87 -21.28 -27.31
N ARG A 496 21.38 -21.18 -28.56
CA ARG A 496 22.21 -21.01 -29.75
C ARG A 496 22.87 -19.64 -29.79
N TYR A 497 22.19 -18.63 -29.28
CA TYR A 497 22.60 -17.23 -29.33
C TYR A 497 23.15 -16.71 -28.00
N ARG A 498 23.42 -17.59 -27.03
CA ARG A 498 23.90 -17.22 -25.68
C ARG A 498 25.09 -16.26 -25.68
N ASP A 499 25.97 -16.36 -26.68
CA ASP A 499 27.20 -15.56 -26.76
C ASP A 499 26.95 -14.11 -27.26
N TRP A 500 25.72 -13.77 -27.68
CA TRP A 500 25.33 -12.41 -28.08
C TRP A 500 24.92 -11.50 -26.91
N LEU A 501 24.54 -12.07 -25.77
CA LEU A 501 24.09 -11.34 -24.58
C LEU A 501 24.94 -11.71 -23.38
N LYS A 502 25.45 -10.70 -22.67
CA LYS A 502 26.19 -10.94 -21.43
C LYS A 502 25.24 -11.29 -20.28
N VAL A 503 25.72 -12.04 -19.29
CA VAL A 503 24.95 -12.38 -18.09
C VAL A 503 25.77 -12.15 -16.83
N ALA A 504 25.14 -11.62 -15.79
CA ALA A 504 25.73 -11.51 -14.46
C ALA A 504 24.77 -12.06 -13.41
N ILE A 505 25.32 -12.45 -12.26
CA ILE A 505 24.50 -12.88 -11.12
C ILE A 505 23.97 -11.64 -10.41
N MET A 506 22.64 -11.58 -10.26
CA MET A 506 21.94 -10.78 -9.28
C MET A 506 21.59 -11.69 -8.10
N TRP A 507 22.36 -11.65 -7.02
CA TRP A 507 22.09 -12.49 -5.86
C TRP A 507 20.88 -11.95 -5.10
N ALA A 508 19.76 -12.66 -5.23
CA ALA A 508 18.49 -12.35 -4.60
C ALA A 508 18.49 -12.80 -3.13
N ASN A 509 19.31 -12.12 -2.31
CA ASN A 509 19.67 -12.53 -0.96
C ASN A 509 18.76 -11.98 0.16
N HIS A 510 17.53 -11.59 -0.17
CA HIS A 510 16.47 -11.18 0.77
C HIS A 510 15.87 -12.40 1.50
N ASN A 511 16.75 -13.25 2.02
CA ASN A 511 16.45 -14.46 2.77
C ASN A 511 16.02 -14.14 4.21
N PRO A 512 15.43 -15.10 4.94
CA PRO A 512 15.20 -14.97 6.37
C PRO A 512 16.47 -14.60 7.16
N PRO A 513 16.37 -13.89 8.29
CA PRO A 513 17.51 -13.56 9.13
C PRO A 513 18.29 -14.81 9.58
N GLY A 514 19.60 -14.68 9.74
CA GLY A 514 20.52 -15.75 10.18
C GLY A 514 20.85 -16.77 9.10
N THR A 515 20.72 -16.41 7.82
CA THR A 515 20.96 -17.33 6.69
C THR A 515 22.22 -16.97 5.88
N HIS A 516 22.93 -15.89 6.25
CA HIS A 516 24.20 -15.49 5.64
C HIS A 516 25.38 -15.66 6.60
N SER A 517 25.91 -16.88 6.72
CA SER A 517 27.14 -17.13 7.49
C SER A 517 28.40 -16.87 6.66
N ALA A 518 29.55 -16.65 7.33
CA ALA A 518 30.83 -16.55 6.64
C ALA A 518 31.17 -17.83 5.85
N GLU A 519 30.79 -19.00 6.37
CA GLU A 519 30.96 -20.28 5.69
C GLU A 519 30.06 -20.38 4.45
N ASP A 520 28.80 -19.96 4.54
CA ASP A 520 27.88 -19.93 3.41
C ASP A 520 28.34 -18.97 2.32
N TRP A 521 28.87 -17.81 2.70
CA TRP A 521 29.46 -16.86 1.75
C TRP A 521 30.61 -17.48 0.95
N LEU A 522 31.53 -18.20 1.62
CA LEU A 522 32.62 -18.88 0.94
C LEU A 522 32.11 -19.99 0.01
N LYS A 523 31.08 -20.76 0.44
CA LYS A 523 30.48 -21.80 -0.40
C LYS A 523 29.78 -21.22 -1.64
N VAL A 524 29.00 -20.16 -1.47
CA VAL A 524 28.23 -19.56 -2.58
C VAL A 524 29.16 -18.89 -3.59
N SER A 525 30.18 -18.17 -3.11
CA SER A 525 31.18 -17.54 -3.99
C SER A 525 32.05 -18.56 -4.71
N ALA A 526 32.50 -19.63 -4.02
CA ALA A 526 33.21 -20.74 -4.66
C ALA A 526 32.36 -21.38 -5.77
N HIS A 527 31.06 -21.57 -5.52
CA HIS A 527 30.15 -22.08 -6.52
C HIS A 527 30.02 -21.15 -7.74
N TRP A 528 29.95 -19.84 -7.53
CA TRP A 528 29.93 -18.86 -8.63
C TRP A 528 31.22 -18.90 -9.46
N ILE A 529 32.37 -18.96 -8.79
CA ILE A 529 33.69 -19.07 -9.42
C ILE A 529 33.80 -20.32 -10.28
N GLU A 530 33.30 -21.47 -9.80
CA GLU A 530 33.38 -22.74 -10.51
C GLU A 530 32.37 -22.82 -11.66
N ARG A 531 31.12 -22.37 -11.44
CA ARG A 531 30.00 -22.71 -12.32
C ARG A 531 29.50 -21.58 -13.22
N TYR A 532 29.75 -20.33 -12.89
CA TYR A 532 29.16 -19.18 -13.60
C TYR A 532 30.20 -18.24 -14.19
N PHE A 533 31.23 -17.85 -13.44
CA PHE A 533 32.27 -16.94 -13.94
C PHE A 533 33.02 -17.48 -15.18
N PRO A 534 33.17 -18.80 -15.40
CA PRO A 534 33.75 -19.35 -16.62
C PRO A 534 32.86 -19.24 -17.86
N LEU A 535 31.60 -18.81 -17.74
CA LEU A 535 30.73 -18.63 -18.91
C LEU A 535 31.36 -17.59 -19.85
N PRO A 536 31.46 -17.88 -21.18
CA PRO A 536 32.02 -16.93 -22.15
C PRO A 536 31.31 -15.57 -22.12
N GLY A 537 29.97 -15.59 -22.00
CA GLY A 537 29.14 -14.40 -21.87
C GLY A 537 29.07 -13.79 -20.45
N TYR A 538 29.87 -14.23 -19.47
CA TYR A 538 29.77 -13.64 -18.13
C TYR A 538 30.21 -12.17 -18.12
N TYR A 539 29.37 -11.30 -17.56
CA TYR A 539 29.60 -9.86 -17.50
C TYR A 539 30.77 -9.52 -16.57
N ARG A 540 31.63 -8.61 -17.02
CA ARG A 540 32.86 -8.23 -16.33
C ARG A 540 33.03 -6.73 -16.30
N ILE A 541 33.46 -6.21 -15.16
CA ILE A 541 33.88 -4.81 -14.96
C ILE A 541 35.39 -4.83 -14.74
N ASP A 542 36.13 -4.07 -15.54
CA ASP A 542 37.62 -4.04 -15.50
C ASP A 542 38.26 -5.44 -15.58
N GLY A 543 37.68 -6.31 -16.42
CA GLY A 543 38.13 -7.69 -16.60
C GLY A 543 37.76 -8.65 -15.47
N ARG A 544 37.10 -8.20 -14.40
CA ARG A 544 36.70 -9.01 -13.25
C ARG A 544 35.22 -9.40 -13.32
N PRO A 545 34.83 -10.63 -12.96
CA PRO A 545 33.43 -11.03 -12.87
C PRO A 545 32.65 -10.09 -11.95
N ALA A 546 31.49 -9.60 -12.40
CA ALA A 546 30.64 -8.74 -11.60
C ALA A 546 29.51 -9.53 -10.94
N VAL A 547 29.30 -9.32 -9.64
CA VAL A 547 28.16 -9.84 -8.88
C VAL A 547 27.41 -8.66 -8.29
N PHE A 548 26.09 -8.71 -8.38
CA PHE A 548 25.19 -7.68 -7.87
C PHE A 548 24.40 -8.27 -6.69
N ILE A 549 24.26 -7.50 -5.61
CA ILE A 549 23.65 -7.97 -4.36
C ILE A 549 22.36 -7.19 -4.13
N TRP A 550 21.23 -7.90 -4.00
CA TRP A 550 19.90 -7.29 -3.83
C TRP A 550 19.74 -6.58 -2.48
N ASP A 551 20.12 -7.27 -1.39
CA ASP A 551 19.96 -6.80 -0.02
C ASP A 551 21.30 -6.81 0.74
N PRO A 552 22.14 -5.77 0.57
CA PRO A 552 23.39 -5.65 1.32
C PRO A 552 23.16 -5.36 2.82
N HIS A 553 21.95 -4.96 3.23
CA HIS A 553 21.65 -4.73 4.64
C HIS A 553 21.50 -6.04 5.41
N ASN A 554 20.77 -7.01 4.85
CA ASN A 554 20.60 -8.33 5.46
C ASN A 554 21.94 -9.07 5.66
N LEU A 555 22.84 -8.97 4.68
CA LEU A 555 24.20 -9.53 4.80
C LEU A 555 24.98 -8.91 5.97
N ARG A 556 24.87 -7.58 6.17
CA ARG A 556 25.50 -6.89 7.31
C ARG A 556 24.87 -7.30 8.63
N ASN A 557 23.55 -7.47 8.68
CA ASN A 557 22.86 -7.88 9.90
C ASN A 557 23.32 -9.26 10.35
N ASP A 558 23.38 -10.22 9.43
CA ASP A 558 23.75 -11.61 9.73
C ASP A 558 25.24 -11.76 10.09
N LEU A 559 26.13 -11.04 9.42
CA LEU A 559 27.58 -11.10 9.69
C LEU A 559 28.03 -10.20 10.85
N GLY A 560 27.18 -9.34 11.38
CA GLY A 560 27.50 -8.47 12.52
C GLY A 560 28.15 -7.14 12.15
N GLY A 561 27.90 -6.63 10.94
CA GLY A 561 28.27 -5.28 10.50
C GLY A 561 29.23 -5.25 9.29
N SER A 562 29.47 -4.05 8.76
CA SER A 562 30.25 -3.84 7.54
C SER A 562 31.69 -4.34 7.61
N GLN A 563 32.34 -4.28 8.77
CA GLN A 563 33.71 -4.77 8.94
C GLN A 563 33.77 -6.28 8.79
N ALA A 564 32.84 -7.02 9.43
CA ALA A 564 32.78 -8.46 9.30
C ALA A 564 32.48 -8.91 7.86
N VAL A 565 31.63 -8.18 7.13
CA VAL A 565 31.41 -8.41 5.69
C VAL A 565 32.70 -8.24 4.89
N ARG A 566 33.46 -7.17 5.13
CA ARG A 566 34.75 -6.94 4.48
C ARG A 566 35.74 -8.08 4.77
N ASP A 567 35.89 -8.46 6.04
CA ASP A 567 36.81 -9.54 6.45
C ASP A 567 36.46 -10.89 5.82
N VAL A 568 35.17 -11.11 5.52
CA VAL A 568 34.69 -12.30 4.81
C VAL A 568 34.91 -12.20 3.30
N PHE A 569 34.82 -11.01 2.71
CA PHE A 569 35.06 -10.77 1.28
C PHE A 569 36.55 -10.78 0.91
N ASP A 570 37.43 -10.47 1.86
CA ASP A 570 38.89 -10.47 1.68
C ASP A 570 39.51 -11.88 1.78
N LYS A 571 38.72 -12.91 2.14
CA LYS A 571 39.11 -14.33 2.14
C LYS A 571 38.83 -14.97 0.78
#